data_AF-A0A436WPU8-F1
#
_entry.id   AF-A0A436WPU8-F1
#
_cell.length_a   1.000
_cell.length_b   1.000
_cell.length_c   1.000
_cell.angle_alpha   90.00
_cell.angle_beta   90.00
_cell.angle_gamma   90.00
#
_symmetry.space_group_name_H-M   'P 1'
#
loop_
_entity.id
_entity.type
_entity.pdbx_description
1 polymer ?
#
loop_
_entity_poly.entity_id
_entity_poly.type
_entity_poly.pdbx_seq_one_letter_code
_entity_poly.pdbx_strand_id
1 'polypeptide(L)'
;MSSHSDAIKFAYWVPNVSGGLVISNIEQRTGWDIDYNRKLAQIAEANGFDYALSQIRFTAGYGADNQHESVSFSHALLAATTTLKVIAAILPGPWNPALAAKQIATINHLTNGRVSVNVVSGWFRGEFAAIGELWLDHDERYRRSEEFIRALRGIWTEDSFTLKGDFYRFTNYSMKPKPIEPLPEIFQG
;
A
#
# COMPACT_ATOMS: atom_id res chain seq x y z
N MET A 1 -5.72 11.59 -33.81
CA MET A 1 -5.69 12.70 -32.83
C MET A 1 -6.22 12.15 -31.52
N SER A 2 -5.35 11.75 -30.59
CA SER A 2 -5.75 11.34 -29.25
C SER A 2 -5.34 12.45 -28.29
N SER A 3 -6.23 13.40 -28.06
CA SER A 3 -6.09 14.34 -26.95
C SER A 3 -6.63 13.66 -25.69
N HIS A 4 -5.85 12.74 -25.12
CA HIS A 4 -6.03 12.43 -23.71
C HIS A 4 -5.45 13.63 -22.97
N SER A 5 -6.29 14.60 -22.62
CA SER A 5 -5.91 15.53 -21.57
C SER A 5 -5.66 14.68 -20.33
N ASP A 6 -4.44 14.69 -19.80
CA ASP A 6 -4.15 14.13 -18.48
C ASP A 6 -4.95 14.95 -17.45
N ALA A 7 -6.21 14.55 -17.26
CA ALA A 7 -7.07 15.16 -16.27
C ALA A 7 -6.42 14.95 -14.91
N ILE A 8 -6.38 16.01 -14.11
CA ILE A 8 -5.91 15.94 -12.72
C ILE A 8 -6.75 14.88 -12.00
N LYS A 9 -6.07 13.90 -11.41
CA LYS A 9 -6.69 12.86 -10.59
C LYS A 9 -6.69 13.28 -9.13
N PHE A 10 -7.76 12.97 -8.43
CA PHE A 10 -7.91 13.30 -7.01
C PHE A 10 -7.72 12.07 -6.14
N ALA A 11 -6.93 12.22 -5.09
CA ALA A 11 -6.72 11.20 -4.08
C ALA A 11 -6.94 11.78 -2.68
N TYR A 12 -7.44 10.96 -1.76
CA TYR A 12 -7.49 11.31 -0.34
C TYR A 12 -6.70 10.31 0.49
N TRP A 13 -6.20 10.79 1.62
CA TRP A 13 -5.54 9.95 2.62
C TRP A 13 -6.59 9.34 3.54
N VAL A 14 -6.59 8.02 3.64
CA VAL A 14 -7.53 7.27 4.48
C VAL A 14 -7.16 7.50 5.95
N PRO A 15 -8.09 7.91 6.81
CA PRO A 15 -7.86 8.01 8.25
C PRO A 15 -7.91 6.63 8.92
N ASN A 16 -7.05 5.69 8.50
CA ASN A 16 -6.89 4.37 9.10
C ASN A 16 -6.05 4.41 10.42
N VAL A 17 -6.09 5.55 11.10
CA VAL A 17 -5.37 5.89 12.33
C VAL A 17 -6.25 6.81 13.17
N SER A 18 -6.29 6.61 14.48
CA SER A 18 -7.09 7.45 15.38
C SER A 18 -6.55 8.88 15.39
N GLY A 19 -7.44 9.88 15.46
CA GLY A 19 -7.06 11.29 15.31
C GLY A 19 -6.92 11.74 13.85
N GLY A 20 -7.06 10.82 12.89
CA GLY A 20 -6.95 11.12 11.47
C GLY A 20 -5.55 11.60 11.11
N LEU A 21 -5.45 12.76 10.45
CA LEU A 21 -4.17 13.34 10.00
C LEU A 21 -3.84 14.65 10.72
N VAL A 22 -4.51 14.92 11.85
CA VAL A 22 -4.38 16.16 12.59
C VAL A 22 -3.94 15.84 14.01
N ILE A 23 -2.77 16.35 14.40
CA ILE A 23 -2.25 16.22 15.76
C ILE A 23 -2.86 17.33 16.60
N SER A 24 -3.92 17.01 17.35
CA SER A 24 -4.64 17.99 18.16
C SER A 24 -5.37 17.34 19.33
N ASN A 25 -5.51 18.10 20.42
CA ASN A 25 -6.36 17.74 21.56
C ASN A 25 -7.84 18.09 21.33
N ILE A 26 -8.16 18.73 20.20
CA ILE A 26 -9.54 19.05 19.82
C ILE A 26 -10.22 17.75 19.39
N GLU A 27 -11.47 17.54 19.82
CA GLU A 27 -12.28 16.40 19.43
C GLU A 27 -12.33 16.28 17.90
N GLN A 28 -11.83 15.15 17.39
CA GLN A 28 -11.84 14.85 15.96
C GLN A 28 -13.15 14.18 15.58
N ARG A 29 -13.69 14.57 14.43
CA ARG A 29 -14.90 13.94 13.85
C ARG A 29 -14.59 12.78 12.90
N THR A 30 -13.31 12.45 12.73
CA THR A 30 -12.84 11.34 11.91
C THR A 30 -12.74 10.06 12.74
N GLY A 31 -13.38 8.99 12.27
CA GLY A 31 -13.23 7.65 12.84
C GLY A 31 -12.08 6.88 12.20
N TRP A 32 -11.40 6.07 12.99
CA TRP A 32 -10.38 5.13 12.49
C TRP A 32 -10.95 3.74 12.20
N ASP A 33 -12.17 3.48 12.67
CA ASP A 33 -12.89 2.23 12.47
C ASP A 33 -13.32 2.03 11.02
N ILE A 34 -13.66 0.78 10.70
CA ILE A 34 -13.97 0.39 9.34
C ILE A 34 -15.29 0.96 8.83
N ASP A 35 -16.30 1.15 9.67
CA ASP A 35 -17.63 1.61 9.21
C ASP A 35 -17.58 3.09 8.82
N TYR A 36 -16.86 3.92 9.58
CA TYR A 36 -16.56 5.28 9.19
C TYR A 36 -15.81 5.34 7.86
N ASN A 37 -14.74 4.55 7.71
CA ASN A 37 -13.88 4.62 6.53
C ASN A 37 -14.54 4.06 5.26
N ARG A 38 -15.41 3.04 5.38
CA ARG A 38 -16.25 2.58 4.26
C ARG A 38 -17.17 3.67 3.77
N LYS A 39 -17.87 4.35 4.69
CA LYS A 39 -18.75 5.48 4.35
C LYS A 39 -17.97 6.61 3.69
N LEU A 40 -16.79 6.94 4.21
CA LEU A 40 -15.92 7.97 3.62
C LEU A 40 -15.46 7.59 2.21
N ALA A 41 -15.06 6.34 1.99
CA ALA A 41 -14.65 5.85 0.68
C ALA A 41 -15.78 5.93 -0.35
N GLN A 42 -17.01 5.56 0.03
CA GLN A 42 -18.18 5.69 -0.83
C GLN A 42 -18.53 7.15 -1.15
N ILE A 43 -18.39 8.05 -0.16
CA ILE A 43 -18.59 9.49 -0.39
C ILE A 43 -17.52 10.02 -1.34
N ALA A 44 -16.25 9.68 -1.14
CA ALA A 44 -15.16 10.11 -2.01
C ALA A 44 -15.36 9.61 -3.45
N GLU A 45 -15.70 8.33 -3.62
CA GLU A 45 -16.06 7.72 -4.91
C GLU A 45 -17.19 8.48 -5.61
N ALA A 46 -18.29 8.75 -4.89
CA ALA A 46 -19.44 9.47 -5.44
C ALA A 46 -19.15 10.94 -5.80
N ASN A 47 -18.04 11.51 -5.30
CA ASN A 47 -17.61 12.88 -5.57
C ASN A 47 -16.40 12.96 -6.51
N GLY A 48 -16.08 11.86 -7.21
CA GLY A 48 -15.08 11.87 -8.28
C GLY A 48 -13.63 11.71 -7.82
N PHE A 49 -13.37 11.19 -6.62
CA PHE A 49 -12.03 10.77 -6.24
C PHE A 49 -11.64 9.49 -6.97
N ASP A 50 -10.44 9.49 -7.56
CA ASP A 50 -9.88 8.34 -8.27
C ASP A 50 -9.21 7.35 -7.32
N TYR A 51 -8.52 7.86 -6.29
CA TYR A 51 -7.74 7.05 -5.36
C TYR A 51 -8.04 7.35 -3.89
N ALA A 52 -7.87 6.33 -3.06
CA ALA A 52 -7.64 6.45 -1.63
C ALA A 52 -6.26 5.89 -1.28
N LEU A 53 -5.55 6.50 -0.33
CA LEU A 53 -4.24 6.03 0.13
C LEU A 53 -4.30 5.65 1.61
N SER A 54 -4.14 4.37 1.90
CA SER A 54 -3.96 3.88 3.27
C SER A 54 -2.50 3.98 3.67
N GLN A 55 -2.21 4.73 4.72
CA GLN A 55 -0.85 4.84 5.26
C GLN A 55 -0.47 3.59 6.07
N ILE A 56 0.83 3.32 6.17
CA ILE A 56 1.38 2.19 6.91
C ILE A 56 2.23 2.69 8.08
N ARG A 57 1.95 2.11 9.25
CA ARG A 57 2.83 2.03 10.41
C ARG A 57 2.52 0.75 11.18
N PHE A 58 3.51 0.21 11.87
CA PHE A 58 3.39 -0.90 12.79
C PHE A 58 3.22 -0.45 14.24
N THR A 59 3.49 0.83 14.50
CA THR A 59 3.23 1.49 15.78
C THR A 59 2.38 2.73 15.57
N ALA A 60 1.35 2.90 16.41
CA ALA A 60 0.65 4.17 16.48
C ALA A 60 1.63 5.26 16.96
N GLY A 61 1.52 6.47 16.42
CA GLY A 61 2.43 7.56 16.72
C GLY A 61 1.78 8.91 16.53
N TYR A 62 2.49 9.99 16.87
CA TYR A 62 2.01 11.37 16.69
C TYR A 62 0.67 11.68 17.39
N GLY A 63 0.45 11.11 18.58
CA GLY A 63 -0.77 11.34 19.37
C GLY A 63 -1.95 10.45 18.99
N ALA A 64 -1.77 9.49 18.06
CA ALA A 64 -2.73 8.45 17.79
C ALA A 64 -2.59 7.28 18.77
N ASP A 65 -3.73 6.75 19.24
CA ASP A 65 -3.81 5.55 20.06
C ASP A 65 -3.90 4.26 19.23
N ASN A 66 -4.50 4.33 18.03
CA ASN A 66 -4.79 3.17 17.19
C ASN A 66 -4.32 3.39 15.75
N GLN A 67 -3.79 2.34 15.13
CA GLN A 67 -3.34 2.32 13.75
C GLN A 67 -3.70 0.96 13.12
N HIS A 68 -4.37 0.99 11.97
CA HIS A 68 -4.63 -0.23 11.19
C HIS A 68 -3.49 -0.54 10.22
N GLU A 69 -3.34 -1.84 9.93
CA GLU A 69 -2.49 -2.34 8.86
C GLU A 69 -3.10 -1.94 7.49
N SER A 70 -2.25 -1.49 6.57
CA SER A 70 -2.63 -0.82 5.33
C SER A 70 -3.33 -1.72 4.31
N VAL A 71 -2.82 -2.92 4.04
CA VAL A 71 -3.28 -3.80 2.94
C VAL A 71 -4.64 -4.42 3.27
N SER A 72 -4.81 -4.96 4.47
CA SER A 72 -6.08 -5.53 4.94
C SER A 72 -7.17 -4.46 5.03
N PHE A 73 -6.85 -3.27 5.52
CA PHE A 73 -7.79 -2.14 5.56
C PHE A 73 -8.18 -1.68 4.15
N SER A 74 -7.20 -1.57 3.24
CA SER A 74 -7.44 -1.22 1.84
C SER A 74 -8.37 -2.22 1.14
N HIS A 75 -8.19 -3.52 1.40
CA HIS A 75 -9.09 -4.55 0.87
C HIS A 75 -10.54 -4.34 1.34
N ALA A 76 -10.75 -3.97 2.61
CA ALA A 76 -12.09 -3.72 3.13
C ALA A 76 -12.76 -2.48 2.51
N LEU A 77 -11.99 -1.45 2.14
CA LEU A 77 -12.50 -0.29 1.40
C LEU A 77 -12.83 -0.63 -0.06
N LEU A 78 -11.95 -1.39 -0.72
CA LEU A 78 -12.18 -1.87 -2.07
C LEU A 78 -13.46 -2.72 -2.16
N ALA A 79 -13.72 -3.57 -1.18
CA ALA A 79 -14.93 -4.38 -1.12
C ALA A 79 -16.22 -3.56 -0.91
N ALA A 80 -16.11 -2.32 -0.41
CA ALA A 80 -17.25 -1.44 -0.15
C ALA A 80 -17.49 -0.39 -1.27
N THR A 81 -16.65 -0.41 -2.30
CA THR A 81 -16.62 0.57 -3.41
C THR A 81 -16.61 -0.16 -4.75
N THR A 82 -16.92 0.55 -5.84
CA THR A 82 -17.12 -0.06 -7.17
C THR A 82 -16.14 0.42 -8.23
N THR A 83 -15.69 1.67 -8.15
CA THR A 83 -14.77 2.32 -9.10
C THR A 83 -13.51 2.88 -8.44
N LEU A 84 -13.58 3.23 -7.15
CA LEU A 84 -12.47 3.77 -6.38
C LEU A 84 -11.28 2.80 -6.39
N LYS A 85 -10.10 3.32 -6.73
CA LYS A 85 -8.84 2.61 -6.55
C LYS A 85 -8.29 2.86 -5.16
N VAL A 86 -7.62 1.87 -4.58
CA VAL A 86 -7.00 2.02 -3.26
C VAL A 86 -5.52 1.66 -3.33
N ILE A 87 -4.69 2.63 -2.95
CA ILE A 87 -3.25 2.51 -2.84
C ILE A 87 -2.96 2.06 -1.41
N ALA A 88 -2.43 0.84 -1.26
CA ALA A 88 -1.95 0.35 0.03
C ALA A 88 -0.47 0.69 0.19
N ALA A 89 -0.11 1.48 1.21
CA ALA A 89 1.30 1.67 1.54
C ALA A 89 1.90 0.36 2.09
N ILE A 90 3.11 0.02 1.64
CA ILE A 90 3.88 -1.16 2.04
C ILE A 90 5.30 -0.74 2.40
N LEU A 91 5.84 -1.31 3.47
CA LEU A 91 7.15 -0.99 4.01
C LEU A 91 8.11 -2.19 3.87
N PRO A 92 9.11 -2.13 2.97
CA PRO A 92 10.15 -3.17 2.86
C PRO A 92 10.96 -3.30 4.15
N GLY A 93 11.37 -4.55 4.46
CA GLY A 93 11.91 -4.94 5.76
C GLY A 93 10.88 -5.82 6.48
N PRO A 94 9.88 -5.22 7.16
CA PRO A 94 8.79 -5.97 7.79
C PRO A 94 7.95 -6.79 6.78
N TRP A 95 7.87 -6.33 5.53
CA TRP A 95 7.17 -7.03 4.46
C TRP A 95 8.11 -7.93 3.66
N ASN A 96 7.67 -9.17 3.44
CA ASN A 96 8.29 -10.07 2.48
C ASN A 96 7.70 -9.84 1.06
N PRO A 97 8.52 -9.66 0.01
CA PRO A 97 8.01 -9.35 -1.34
C PRO A 97 7.17 -10.46 -1.95
N ALA A 98 7.42 -11.74 -1.62
CA ALA A 98 6.60 -12.84 -2.11
C ALA A 98 5.20 -12.81 -1.51
N LEU A 99 5.10 -12.56 -0.20
CA LEU A 99 3.83 -12.41 0.49
C LEU A 99 3.06 -11.18 -0.03
N ALA A 100 3.75 -10.04 -0.16
CA ALA A 100 3.19 -8.82 -0.73
C ALA A 100 2.61 -9.05 -2.12
N ALA A 101 3.41 -9.62 -3.03
CA ALA A 101 3.00 -9.91 -4.40
C ALA A 101 1.76 -10.80 -4.45
N LYS A 102 1.70 -11.83 -3.58
CA LYS A 102 0.58 -12.76 -3.51
C LYS A 102 -0.69 -12.13 -2.95
N GLN A 103 -0.58 -11.34 -1.89
CA GLN A 103 -1.72 -10.63 -1.29
C GLN A 103 -2.31 -9.63 -2.28
N ILE A 104 -1.47 -8.80 -2.91
CA ILE A 104 -1.91 -7.80 -3.87
C ILE A 104 -2.51 -8.44 -5.12
N ALA A 105 -1.92 -9.51 -5.65
CA ALA A 105 -2.53 -10.26 -6.76
C ALA A 105 -3.91 -10.82 -6.37
N THR A 106 -4.06 -11.33 -5.15
CA THR A 106 -5.35 -11.86 -4.68
C THR A 106 -6.40 -10.74 -4.58
N ILE A 107 -6.06 -9.61 -3.96
CA ILE A 107 -6.97 -8.46 -3.84
C ILE A 107 -7.30 -7.89 -5.23
N ASN A 108 -6.33 -7.84 -6.14
CA ASN A 108 -6.51 -7.39 -7.51
C ASN A 108 -7.58 -8.23 -8.24
N HIS A 109 -7.58 -9.56 -8.08
CA HIS A 109 -8.66 -10.42 -8.60
C HIS A 109 -10.01 -10.17 -7.91
N LEU A 110 -10.02 -10.06 -6.57
CA LEU A 110 -11.25 -9.85 -5.80
C LEU A 110 -11.94 -8.50 -6.09
N THR A 111 -11.17 -7.53 -6.57
CA THR A 111 -11.61 -6.13 -6.69
C THR A 111 -11.61 -5.63 -8.13
N ASN A 112 -11.38 -6.53 -9.09
CA ASN A 112 -11.31 -6.24 -10.52
C ASN A 112 -10.30 -5.14 -10.87
N GLY A 113 -9.06 -5.28 -10.38
CA GLY A 113 -7.94 -4.44 -10.81
C GLY A 113 -7.76 -3.12 -10.06
N ARG A 114 -8.46 -2.91 -8.94
CA ARG A 114 -8.53 -1.59 -8.26
C ARG A 114 -7.52 -1.37 -7.13
N VAL A 115 -6.70 -2.37 -6.80
CA VAL A 115 -5.62 -2.21 -5.82
C VAL A 115 -4.32 -1.75 -6.47
N SER A 116 -3.67 -0.79 -5.82
CA SER A 116 -2.33 -0.30 -6.14
C SER A 116 -1.46 -0.34 -4.88
N VAL A 117 -0.15 -0.18 -5.02
CA VAL A 117 0.77 -0.15 -3.86
C VAL A 117 1.59 1.12 -3.84
N ASN A 118 1.87 1.65 -2.65
CA ASN A 118 2.87 2.69 -2.44
C ASN A 118 4.03 2.09 -1.62
N VAL A 119 5.18 1.88 -2.24
CA VAL A 119 6.36 1.36 -1.54
C VAL A 119 7.08 2.52 -0.85
N VAL A 120 7.15 2.48 0.47
CA VAL A 120 7.83 3.52 1.28
C VAL A 120 9.15 2.99 1.84
N SER A 121 10.19 3.81 1.87
CA SER A 121 11.52 3.37 2.33
C SER A 121 11.68 3.28 3.86
N GLY A 122 10.71 3.80 4.61
CA GLY A 122 10.78 3.88 6.07
C GLY A 122 11.79 4.90 6.59
N TRP A 123 11.46 5.50 7.73
CA TRP A 123 12.31 6.51 8.37
C TRP A 123 12.36 6.37 9.89
N PHE A 124 11.40 5.66 10.50
CA PHE A 124 11.28 5.57 11.94
C PHE A 124 12.08 4.39 12.50
N ARG A 125 13.33 4.64 12.90
CA ARG A 125 14.24 3.61 13.45
C ARG A 125 13.66 2.85 14.64
N GLY A 126 12.93 3.55 15.52
CA GLY A 126 12.34 2.95 16.72
C GLY A 126 11.35 1.83 16.38
N GLU A 127 10.55 2.02 15.34
CA GLU A 127 9.59 1.01 14.87
C GLU A 127 10.28 -0.26 14.39
N PHE A 128 11.31 -0.13 13.54
CA PHE A 128 12.09 -1.27 13.05
C PHE A 128 12.74 -2.05 14.19
N ALA A 129 13.38 -1.34 15.13
CA ALA A 129 14.02 -1.97 16.28
C ALA A 129 13.00 -2.71 17.18
N ALA A 130 11.80 -2.14 17.37
CA ALA A 130 10.77 -2.72 18.22
C ALA A 130 10.22 -4.07 17.70
N ILE A 131 10.21 -4.26 16.39
CA ILE A 131 9.76 -5.50 15.73
C ILE A 131 10.92 -6.44 15.35
N GLY A 132 12.15 -6.12 15.78
CA GLY A 132 13.34 -6.94 15.54
C GLY A 132 13.90 -6.87 14.12
N GLU A 133 13.53 -5.85 13.34
CA GLU A 133 14.00 -5.65 11.98
C GLU A 133 15.34 -4.90 11.94
N LEU A 134 16.17 -5.23 10.94
CA LEU A 134 17.44 -4.55 10.72
C LEU A 134 17.22 -3.09 10.30
N TRP A 135 17.83 -2.18 11.05
CA TRP A 135 17.92 -0.79 10.65
C TRP A 135 19.05 -0.58 9.65
N LEU A 136 18.67 -0.15 8.45
CA LEU A 136 19.57 0.18 7.35
C LEU A 136 19.75 1.70 7.23
N ASP A 137 20.86 2.13 6.66
CA ASP A 137 21.18 3.53 6.38
C ASP A 137 20.23 4.11 5.32
N HIS A 138 20.23 5.44 5.13
CA HIS A 138 19.30 6.08 4.19
C HIS A 138 19.38 5.47 2.78
N ASP A 139 20.57 5.44 2.18
CA ASP A 139 20.78 4.94 0.82
C ASP A 139 20.45 3.45 0.70
N GLU A 140 20.78 2.67 1.72
CA GLU A 140 20.49 1.24 1.77
C GLU A 140 18.99 0.95 1.82
N ARG A 141 18.19 1.77 2.52
CA ARG A 141 16.73 1.64 2.54
C ARG A 141 16.11 1.89 1.16
N TYR A 142 16.64 2.84 0.40
CA TYR A 142 16.20 3.06 -0.98
C TYR A 142 16.64 1.92 -1.91
N ARG A 143 17.85 1.37 -1.76
CA ARG A 143 18.28 0.16 -2.49
C ARG A 143 17.37 -1.04 -2.16
N ARG A 144 17.02 -1.25 -0.89
CA ARG A 144 16.06 -2.30 -0.49
C ARG A 144 14.68 -2.10 -1.10
N SER A 145 14.22 -0.84 -1.22
CA SER A 145 12.93 -0.53 -1.83
C SER A 145 12.93 -0.74 -3.34
N GLU A 146 14.03 -0.39 -4.02
CA GLU A 146 14.24 -0.68 -5.44
C GLU A 146 14.21 -2.20 -5.71
N GLU A 147 14.96 -3.00 -4.93
CA GLU A 147 14.95 -4.45 -5.09
C GLU A 147 13.58 -5.06 -4.77
N PHE A 148 12.84 -4.50 -3.81
CA PHE A 148 11.49 -4.92 -3.48
C PHE A 148 10.53 -4.68 -4.65
N ILE A 149 10.59 -3.51 -5.27
CA ILE A 149 9.79 -3.16 -6.46
C ILE A 149 10.13 -4.09 -7.63
N ARG A 150 11.42 -4.38 -7.84
CA ARG A 150 11.86 -5.36 -8.86
C ARG A 150 11.32 -6.75 -8.57
N ALA A 151 11.33 -7.18 -7.32
CA ALA A 151 10.74 -8.45 -6.91
C ALA A 151 9.23 -8.48 -7.19
N LEU A 152 8.46 -7.45 -6.82
CA LEU A 152 7.02 -7.39 -7.11
C LEU A 152 6.74 -7.50 -8.61
N ARG A 153 7.43 -6.68 -9.43
CA ARG A 153 7.26 -6.69 -10.89
C ARG A 153 7.59 -8.05 -11.48
N GLY A 154 8.77 -8.60 -11.19
CA GLY A 154 9.19 -9.89 -11.72
C GLY A 154 8.27 -11.04 -11.30
N ILE A 155 7.83 -11.08 -10.03
CA ILE A 155 6.86 -12.08 -9.55
C ILE A 155 5.53 -11.97 -10.31
N TRP A 156 5.07 -10.78 -10.65
CA TRP A 156 3.81 -10.57 -11.39
C TRP A 156 3.92 -10.85 -12.88
N THR A 157 5.08 -10.65 -13.50
CA THR A 157 5.23 -10.72 -14.96
C THR A 157 5.87 -12.01 -15.48
N GLU A 158 6.74 -12.65 -14.70
CA GLU A 158 7.54 -13.77 -15.18
C GLU A 158 6.97 -15.12 -14.76
N ASP A 159 6.99 -16.10 -15.67
CA ASP A 159 6.58 -17.48 -15.37
C ASP A 159 7.63 -18.23 -14.53
N SER A 160 8.89 -17.78 -14.55
CA SER A 160 10.01 -18.34 -13.78
C SER A 160 10.97 -17.22 -13.34
N PHE A 161 10.58 -16.47 -12.32
CA PHE A 161 11.32 -15.33 -11.80
C PHE A 161 12.58 -15.73 -11.03
N THR A 162 13.69 -15.07 -11.33
CA THR A 162 14.95 -15.21 -10.58
C THR A 162 15.51 -13.82 -10.26
N LEU A 163 15.90 -13.62 -9.00
CA LEU A 163 16.54 -12.40 -8.51
C LEU A 163 17.68 -12.77 -7.57
N LYS A 164 18.85 -12.18 -7.79
CA LYS A 164 20.01 -12.29 -6.91
C LYS A 164 20.39 -10.89 -6.43
N GLY A 165 19.57 -10.36 -5.51
CA GLY A 165 19.79 -9.06 -4.90
C GLY A 165 20.61 -9.15 -3.61
N ASP A 166 20.96 -7.98 -3.11
CA ASP A 166 21.57 -7.79 -1.79
C ASP A 166 20.57 -8.20 -0.69
N PHE A 167 19.30 -7.81 -0.86
CA PHE A 167 18.24 -7.97 0.14
C PHE A 167 17.34 -9.17 -0.14
N TYR A 168 17.01 -9.45 -1.41
CA TYR A 168 16.08 -10.51 -1.78
C TYR A 168 16.66 -11.50 -2.78
N ARG A 169 16.32 -12.78 -2.60
CA ARG A 169 16.76 -13.87 -3.47
C ARG A 169 15.57 -14.73 -3.89
N PHE A 170 15.42 -14.92 -5.19
CA PHE A 170 14.43 -15.79 -5.82
C PHE A 170 15.13 -16.68 -6.84
N THR A 171 14.74 -17.95 -6.92
CA THR A 171 15.31 -18.93 -7.84
C THR A 171 14.18 -19.70 -8.52
N ASN A 172 14.01 -19.52 -9.83
CA ASN A 172 12.98 -20.19 -10.63
C ASN A 172 11.57 -20.14 -9.99
N TYR A 173 11.23 -19.01 -9.39
CA TYR A 173 9.99 -18.85 -8.64
C TYR A 173 8.83 -18.52 -9.59
N SER A 174 7.71 -19.21 -9.41
CA SER A 174 6.48 -18.95 -10.16
C SER A 174 5.32 -18.74 -9.21
N MET A 175 4.68 -17.58 -9.29
CA MET A 175 3.43 -17.29 -8.60
C MET A 175 2.25 -17.38 -9.57
N LYS A 176 1.16 -18.02 -9.16
CA LYS A 176 -0.16 -17.98 -9.81
C LYS A 176 -1.29 -17.78 -8.78
N PRO A 177 -2.42 -17.13 -9.12
CA PRO A 177 -2.61 -16.36 -10.36
C PRO A 177 -1.73 -15.10 -10.38
N LYS A 178 -1.37 -14.61 -11.57
CA LYS A 178 -0.83 -13.26 -11.75
C LYS A 178 -1.96 -12.23 -11.55
N PRO A 179 -1.67 -10.97 -11.19
CA PRO A 179 -2.68 -9.92 -11.28
C PRO A 179 -3.31 -9.86 -12.69
N ILE A 180 -4.56 -9.41 -12.78
CA ILE A 180 -5.18 -9.11 -14.07
C ILE A 180 -4.52 -7.88 -14.70
N GLU A 181 -4.58 -7.78 -16.03
CA GLU A 181 -4.12 -6.60 -16.76
C GLU A 181 -5.19 -5.47 -16.72
N PRO A 182 -4.79 -4.19 -16.61
CA PRO A 182 -3.42 -3.72 -16.40
C PRO A 182 -2.91 -4.09 -14.99
N LEU A 183 -1.62 -4.42 -14.89
CA LEU A 183 -0.98 -4.74 -13.61
C LEU A 183 -1.18 -3.65 -12.53
N PRO A 184 -1.18 -4.02 -11.23
CA PRO A 184 -1.24 -3.06 -10.13
C PRO A 184 -0.20 -1.95 -10.26
N GLU A 185 -0.65 -0.71 -10.13
CA GLU A 185 0.23 0.46 -10.15
C GLU A 185 1.13 0.45 -8.91
N ILE A 186 2.42 0.76 -9.13
CA ILE A 186 3.42 0.90 -8.06
C ILE A 186 3.81 2.36 -7.96
N PHE A 187 3.47 2.98 -6.84
CA PHE A 187 3.92 4.30 -6.40
C PHE A 187 5.11 4.16 -5.46
N GLN A 188 5.89 5.23 -5.31
CA GLN A 188 6.97 5.33 -4.34
C GLN A 188 7.00 6.73 -3.74
N GLY A 189 7.21 6.81 -2.42
CA GLY A 189 7.33 8.06 -1.66
C GLY A 189 8.23 7.92 -0.44
#